data_AF-A0A849VB59-F1
#
_entry.id   AF-A0A849VB59-F1
#
_cell.length_a   1.000
_cell.length_b   1.000
_cell.length_c   1.000
_cell.angle_alpha   90.00
_cell.angle_beta   90.00
_cell.angle_gamma   90.00
#
_symmetry.space_group_name_H-M   'P 1'
#
loop_
_entity.id
_entity.type
_entity.pdbx_description
1 polymer ?
#
loop_
_entity_poly.entity_id
_entity_poly.type
_entity_poly.pdbx_seq_one_letter_code
_entity_poly.pdbx_strand_id
1 'polypeptide(L)'
;MNNKTLPIIMAIWCSQVFAGSKSAVFFEPPTASIPAGSFMAKDHTNNERYKVSMMPFQMAKYELTVAEFRKFVKDTGYQAPTTCNHKIGPRWFGTGEKDGAWNNNFFNLSEYHPVVCIGIKGAEDYAAWLSKKTGKRYQLMSEAQWLYVMRTGGYDEYVSEQGKKRHQVCEIANLADRHAKAMTEKIYQAPYTPVYQIEDCTDREILSATVGLYKADKYGVHDLLGNIQEVVADCYVDGKQRFVQGGAAVSTENCTSRIAKGSSWHWEVPDLDKRVEMPVDFLAAIEGFRLVIDTQGKEKPAQLGSAEFVKGLSKAQQQVKIVHAQIADYPHQVKALTIKDNGTEVVLNWQENTANLGVTYSVVRRDLVTNSEQVIAKWISTNQFVDQNPIKNKARYQVVAHYGERDSLASNTVDSNVQYVHVLPTRIQGEVFSYGEKVTVHSSVFEPKQDSIYVNVHNTKADYRISVSKAGKYTLQPRVFHDGSTLSFGLYLNDQLLKEISTSGESGWQTPNKVVVTLPKGQNTLSIQPIGERTQLSLNWIDLKKL
;
A
#
# COMPACT_ATOMS: atom_id res chain seq x y z
N MET A 1 5.14 27.68 -71.43
CA MET A 1 4.96 26.48 -70.58
C MET A 1 3.58 26.54 -69.97
N ASN A 2 2.62 25.76 -70.48
CA ASN A 2 1.36 25.37 -69.82
C ASN A 2 0.52 24.59 -70.85
N ASN A 3 0.74 23.28 -70.92
CA ASN A 3 -0.03 22.38 -71.77
C ASN A 3 -1.28 21.92 -71.02
N LYS A 4 -2.45 22.25 -71.59
CA LYS A 4 -3.73 21.62 -71.25
C LYS A 4 -3.90 20.37 -72.11
N THR A 5 -4.02 19.21 -71.49
CA THR A 5 -4.64 18.02 -72.12
C THR A 5 -5.30 17.18 -71.03
N LEU A 6 -6.62 16.99 -71.18
CA LEU A 6 -7.51 16.13 -70.39
C LEU A 6 -6.95 14.71 -70.23
N PRO A 7 -7.10 14.06 -69.06
CA PRO A 7 -7.06 12.62 -68.98
C PRO A 7 -8.47 12.01 -69.02
N ILE A 8 -8.51 10.92 -69.78
CA ILE A 8 -9.62 10.03 -70.09
C ILE A 8 -10.13 9.33 -68.81
N ILE A 9 -11.45 9.28 -68.68
CA ILE A 9 -12.17 8.48 -67.70
C ILE A 9 -12.03 7.01 -68.10
N MET A 10 -11.34 6.21 -67.28
CA MET A 10 -11.38 4.75 -67.34
C MET A 10 -11.88 4.23 -66.00
N ALA A 11 -13.16 3.86 -65.97
CA ALA A 11 -13.78 3.22 -64.83
C ALA A 11 -13.30 1.76 -64.76
N ILE A 12 -12.36 1.48 -63.86
CA ILE A 12 -12.03 0.11 -63.47
C ILE A 12 -12.90 -0.22 -62.25
N TRP A 13 -14.03 -0.88 -62.52
CA TRP A 13 -14.80 -1.59 -61.51
C TRP A 13 -13.98 -2.79 -61.04
N CYS A 14 -13.19 -2.60 -59.98
CA CYS A 14 -12.69 -3.71 -59.19
C CYS A 14 -13.65 -3.89 -58.02
N SER A 15 -14.57 -4.85 -58.14
CA SER A 15 -15.37 -5.37 -57.05
C SER A 15 -14.42 -6.00 -56.03
N GLN A 16 -13.93 -5.19 -55.08
CA GLN A 16 -13.36 -5.73 -53.86
C GLN A 16 -14.51 -6.39 -53.10
N VAL A 17 -14.52 -7.72 -53.15
CA VAL A 17 -15.20 -8.54 -52.16
C VAL A 17 -14.56 -8.17 -50.82
N PHE A 18 -15.20 -7.27 -50.09
CA PHE A 18 -14.95 -7.13 -48.66
C PHE A 18 -15.31 -8.48 -48.05
N ALA A 19 -14.32 -9.34 -47.84
CA ALA A 19 -14.41 -10.38 -46.84
C ALA A 19 -14.69 -9.64 -45.52
N GLY A 20 -15.97 -9.59 -45.13
CA GLY A 20 -16.38 -8.97 -43.90
C GLY A 20 -15.61 -9.62 -42.77
N SER A 21 -14.65 -8.90 -42.20
CA SER A 21 -14.07 -9.29 -40.91
C SER A 21 -15.22 -9.19 -39.92
N LYS A 22 -15.90 -10.30 -39.64
CA LYS A 22 -16.77 -10.40 -38.48
C LYS A 22 -15.89 -10.07 -37.28
N SER A 23 -16.02 -8.85 -36.74
CA SER A 23 -15.30 -8.48 -35.52
C SER A 23 -15.60 -9.55 -34.48
N ALA A 24 -14.60 -10.01 -33.72
CA ALA A 24 -14.84 -11.05 -32.73
C ALA A 24 -15.99 -10.61 -31.80
N VAL A 25 -17.01 -11.46 -31.67
CA VAL A 25 -18.21 -11.17 -30.86
C VAL A 25 -17.85 -11.08 -29.37
N PHE A 26 -16.80 -11.79 -28.96
CA PHE A 26 -16.22 -11.78 -27.62
C PHE A 26 -14.70 -11.92 -27.71
N PHE A 27 -14.02 -11.63 -26.60
CA PHE A 27 -12.61 -11.97 -26.42
C PHE A 27 -12.49 -13.10 -25.41
N GLU A 28 -11.72 -14.11 -25.78
CA GLU A 28 -11.24 -15.13 -24.87
C GLU A 28 -9.86 -14.70 -24.36
N PRO A 29 -9.65 -14.57 -23.04
CA PRO A 29 -8.38 -14.12 -22.50
C PRO A 29 -7.28 -15.16 -22.74
N PRO A 30 -6.02 -14.72 -22.95
CA PRO A 30 -4.88 -15.62 -22.83
C PRO A 30 -4.79 -16.17 -21.40
N THR A 31 -4.49 -17.46 -21.25
CA THR A 31 -4.39 -18.11 -19.93
C THR A 31 -3.04 -18.77 -19.70
N ALA A 32 -2.59 -18.78 -18.46
CA ALA A 32 -1.50 -19.59 -17.95
C ALA A 32 -2.00 -20.97 -17.51
N SER A 33 -1.17 -22.00 -17.69
CA SER A 33 -1.42 -23.34 -17.13
C SER A 33 -0.85 -23.41 -15.73
N ILE A 34 -1.70 -23.63 -14.73
CA ILE A 34 -1.29 -23.74 -13.34
C ILE A 34 -1.31 -25.22 -12.93
N PRO A 35 -0.15 -25.83 -12.65
CA PRO A 35 -0.07 -27.26 -12.34
C PRO A 35 -0.61 -27.59 -10.95
N ALA A 36 -0.93 -28.87 -10.75
CA ALA A 36 -1.27 -29.38 -9.44
C ALA A 36 -0.10 -29.20 -8.46
N GLY A 37 -0.40 -29.07 -7.17
CA GLY A 37 0.66 -28.94 -6.17
C GLY A 37 0.12 -28.63 -4.78
N SER A 38 0.93 -27.93 -3.98
CA SER A 38 0.53 -27.50 -2.65
C SER A 38 1.32 -26.29 -2.17
N PHE A 39 0.77 -25.56 -1.20
CA PHE A 39 1.45 -24.45 -0.52
C PHE A 39 1.12 -24.43 0.97
N MET A 40 1.87 -23.65 1.75
CA MET A 40 1.62 -23.42 3.17
C MET A 40 0.80 -22.14 3.38
N ALA A 41 -0.40 -22.27 3.93
CA ALA A 41 -1.28 -21.18 4.30
C ALA A 41 -1.13 -20.82 5.77
N LYS A 42 -1.42 -19.57 6.15
CA LYS A 42 -1.54 -19.15 7.55
C LYS A 42 -2.90 -19.59 8.11
N ASP A 43 -2.90 -20.22 9.29
CA ASP A 43 -4.10 -20.38 10.11
C ASP A 43 -4.31 -19.12 10.93
N HIS A 44 -5.39 -18.40 10.66
CA HIS A 44 -5.70 -17.14 11.34
C HIS A 44 -6.28 -17.32 12.74
N THR A 45 -6.50 -18.57 13.20
CA THR A 45 -6.96 -18.88 14.55
C THR A 45 -5.80 -18.95 15.54
N ASN A 46 -4.68 -19.56 15.15
CA ASN A 46 -3.54 -19.81 16.04
C ASN A 46 -2.19 -19.34 15.46
N ASN A 47 -2.19 -18.68 14.30
CA ASN A 47 -1.01 -18.22 13.56
C ASN A 47 -0.04 -19.32 13.08
N GLU A 48 -0.42 -20.60 13.13
CA GLU A 48 0.38 -21.70 12.57
C GLU A 48 0.29 -21.76 11.03
N ARG A 49 1.14 -22.59 10.42
CA ARG A 49 1.11 -22.84 8.97
C ARG A 49 0.54 -24.23 8.69
N TYR A 50 -0.41 -24.35 7.76
CA TYR A 50 -0.97 -25.64 7.33
C TYR A 50 -0.90 -25.82 5.82
N LYS A 51 -0.86 -27.08 5.38
CA LYS A 51 -0.72 -27.43 3.95
C LYS A 51 -2.07 -27.39 3.24
N VAL A 52 -2.10 -26.76 2.08
CA VAL A 52 -3.25 -26.74 1.16
C VAL A 52 -2.85 -27.39 -0.15
N SER A 53 -3.61 -28.39 -0.57
CA SER A 53 -3.46 -29.07 -1.86
C SER A 53 -4.20 -28.28 -2.93
N MET A 54 -3.64 -28.20 -4.13
CA MET A 54 -4.18 -27.46 -5.26
C MET A 54 -4.37 -28.40 -6.46
N MET A 55 -5.59 -28.44 -7.00
CA MET A 55 -5.84 -29.08 -8.29
C MET A 55 -5.32 -28.21 -9.44
N PRO A 56 -4.97 -28.79 -10.59
CA PRO A 56 -4.55 -27.98 -11.73
C PRO A 56 -5.73 -27.15 -12.26
N PHE A 57 -5.43 -25.97 -12.78
CA PHE A 57 -6.42 -25.06 -13.38
C PHE A 57 -5.75 -24.16 -14.42
N GLN A 58 -6.52 -23.31 -15.10
CA GLN A 58 -5.94 -22.23 -15.91
C GLN A 58 -6.33 -20.88 -15.33
N MET A 59 -5.42 -19.92 -15.35
CA MET A 59 -5.65 -18.55 -14.88
C MET A 59 -5.51 -17.58 -16.03
N ALA A 60 -6.41 -16.61 -16.18
CA ALA A 60 -6.21 -15.50 -17.11
C ALA A 60 -4.88 -14.80 -16.78
N LYS A 61 -4.05 -14.55 -17.82
CA LYS A 61 -2.72 -13.94 -17.61
C LYS A 61 -2.79 -12.53 -17.03
N TYR A 62 -3.92 -11.85 -17.24
CA TYR A 62 -4.16 -10.45 -16.89
C TYR A 62 -5.48 -10.30 -16.13
N GLU A 63 -5.67 -9.18 -15.44
CA GLU A 63 -6.99 -8.78 -14.94
C GLU A 63 -7.97 -8.61 -16.12
N LEU A 64 -9.27 -8.75 -15.83
CA LEU A 64 -10.33 -8.51 -16.80
C LEU A 64 -10.25 -7.06 -17.30
N THR A 65 -10.16 -6.86 -18.61
CA THR A 65 -9.98 -5.53 -19.20
C THR A 65 -11.30 -4.84 -19.57
N VAL A 66 -11.24 -3.52 -19.76
CA VAL A 66 -12.37 -2.72 -20.29
C VAL A 66 -12.82 -3.25 -21.65
N ALA A 67 -11.89 -3.62 -22.54
CA ALA A 67 -12.17 -4.15 -23.87
C ALA A 67 -13.02 -5.43 -23.82
N GLU A 68 -12.65 -6.35 -22.93
CA GLU A 68 -13.34 -7.61 -22.72
C GLU A 68 -14.74 -7.40 -22.16
N PHE A 69 -14.87 -6.63 -21.09
CA PHE A 69 -16.16 -6.34 -20.48
C PHE A 69 -17.09 -5.55 -21.42
N ARG A 70 -16.53 -4.67 -22.24
CA ARG A 70 -17.30 -3.93 -23.25
C ARG A 70 -17.92 -4.85 -24.30
N LYS A 71 -17.25 -5.94 -24.70
CA LYS A 71 -17.83 -6.93 -25.62
C LYS A 71 -19.03 -7.64 -24.98
N PHE A 72 -18.93 -7.99 -23.70
CA PHE A 72 -20.04 -8.54 -22.92
C PHE A 72 -21.24 -7.59 -22.86
N VAL A 73 -21.02 -6.33 -22.50
CA VAL A 73 -22.10 -5.32 -22.44
C VAL A 73 -22.76 -5.14 -23.82
N LYS A 74 -21.98 -5.08 -24.90
CA LYS A 74 -22.50 -4.95 -26.27
C LYS A 74 -23.30 -6.17 -26.72
N ASP A 75 -22.86 -7.39 -26.39
CA ASP A 75 -23.51 -8.63 -26.82
C ASP A 75 -24.80 -8.93 -26.02
N THR A 76 -24.88 -8.49 -24.77
CA THR A 76 -25.97 -8.85 -23.86
C THR A 76 -26.93 -7.71 -23.52
N GLY A 77 -26.53 -6.46 -23.74
CA GLY A 77 -27.25 -5.29 -23.23
C GLY A 77 -27.17 -5.13 -21.71
N TYR A 78 -26.14 -5.72 -21.07
CA TYR A 78 -25.94 -5.68 -19.62
C TYR A 78 -25.96 -4.26 -19.06
N GLN A 79 -26.76 -4.04 -18.01
CA GLN A 79 -26.88 -2.76 -17.31
C GLN A 79 -25.83 -2.68 -16.20
N ALA A 80 -24.61 -2.31 -16.57
CA ALA A 80 -23.54 -2.10 -15.61
C ALA A 80 -23.75 -0.82 -14.77
N PRO A 81 -23.18 -0.74 -13.56
CA PRO A 81 -23.26 0.46 -12.73
C PRO A 81 -22.74 1.70 -13.46
N THR A 82 -23.44 2.81 -13.28
CA THR A 82 -23.10 4.12 -13.86
C THR A 82 -22.32 5.00 -12.90
N THR A 83 -22.17 4.59 -11.64
CA THR A 83 -21.40 5.29 -10.60
C THR A 83 -20.64 4.32 -9.71
N CYS A 84 -19.50 4.76 -9.18
CA CYS A 84 -18.69 4.05 -8.19
C CYS A 84 -17.88 5.05 -7.32
N ASN A 85 -17.24 4.57 -6.26
CA ASN A 85 -16.29 5.33 -5.46
C ASN A 85 -14.96 5.47 -6.24
N HIS A 86 -14.80 6.56 -6.98
CA HIS A 86 -13.64 6.78 -7.87
C HIS A 86 -12.86 8.06 -7.56
N LYS A 87 -13.26 8.88 -6.60
CA LYS A 87 -12.66 10.21 -6.47
C LYS A 87 -11.28 10.19 -5.85
N ILE A 88 -10.44 11.12 -6.26
CA ILE A 88 -9.18 11.41 -5.61
C ILE A 88 -9.08 12.91 -5.33
N GLY A 89 -8.48 13.26 -4.21
CA GLY A 89 -8.28 14.63 -3.76
C GLY A 89 -7.38 14.66 -2.52
N PRO A 90 -7.38 15.75 -1.73
CA PRO A 90 -6.44 15.91 -0.62
C PRO A 90 -6.52 14.84 0.47
N ARG A 91 -7.64 14.10 0.55
CA ARG A 91 -7.86 12.96 1.45
C ARG A 91 -8.03 11.65 0.69
N TRP A 92 -7.50 11.58 -0.54
CA TRP A 92 -7.69 10.47 -1.47
C TRP A 92 -9.18 10.19 -1.73
N PHE A 93 -9.65 8.98 -1.47
CA PHE A 93 -11.00 8.55 -1.78
C PHE A 93 -12.06 9.21 -0.89
N GLY A 94 -13.17 9.66 -1.48
CA GLY A 94 -14.35 10.13 -0.75
C GLY A 94 -14.67 11.63 -0.77
N THR A 95 -13.97 12.45 -1.56
CA THR A 95 -14.20 13.91 -1.63
C THR A 95 -14.92 14.34 -2.93
N GLY A 96 -16.25 14.61 -2.93
CA GLY A 96 -17.03 15.18 -4.07
C GLY A 96 -18.30 14.41 -4.54
N GLU A 97 -18.90 14.75 -5.70
CA GLU A 97 -20.07 14.08 -6.38
C GLU A 97 -19.74 12.92 -7.35
N LYS A 98 -20.39 11.74 -7.28
CA LYS A 98 -19.92 10.49 -7.94
C LYS A 98 -19.86 10.57 -9.50
N ASP A 99 -18.75 11.03 -10.07
CA ASP A 99 -18.45 11.04 -11.52
C ASP A 99 -17.53 9.91 -12.01
N GLY A 100 -18.07 8.73 -12.31
CA GLY A 100 -17.26 7.69 -12.96
C GLY A 100 -17.94 6.34 -13.03
N ALA A 101 -17.77 5.66 -14.17
CA ALA A 101 -18.29 4.34 -14.45
C ALA A 101 -17.19 3.45 -15.04
N TRP A 102 -17.48 2.16 -15.19
CA TRP A 102 -16.53 1.18 -15.75
C TRP A 102 -15.99 1.56 -17.14
N ASN A 103 -16.76 2.30 -17.95
CA ASN A 103 -16.44 2.71 -19.31
C ASN A 103 -16.02 4.18 -19.44
N ASN A 104 -16.09 4.95 -18.37
CA ASN A 104 -15.75 6.37 -18.36
C ASN A 104 -15.27 6.75 -16.96
N ASN A 105 -13.96 6.69 -16.77
CA ASN A 105 -13.28 7.19 -15.58
C ASN A 105 -11.82 7.52 -15.94
N PHE A 106 -11.18 8.38 -15.14
CA PHE A 106 -9.81 8.84 -15.41
C PHE A 106 -8.71 7.84 -15.01
N PHE A 107 -9.05 6.70 -14.39
CA PHE A 107 -8.12 5.59 -14.15
C PHE A 107 -7.95 4.74 -15.42
N ASN A 108 -9.02 4.60 -16.20
CA ASN A 108 -9.05 3.74 -17.39
C ASN A 108 -8.91 4.56 -18.67
N LEU A 109 -7.68 5.00 -18.94
CA LEU A 109 -7.33 5.78 -20.15
C LEU A 109 -7.13 4.90 -21.40
N SER A 110 -7.27 3.58 -21.27
CA SER A 110 -7.11 2.60 -22.33
C SER A 110 -8.12 1.46 -22.17
N GLU A 111 -8.56 0.89 -23.30
CA GLU A 111 -9.41 -0.31 -23.33
C GLU A 111 -8.69 -1.54 -22.74
N TYR A 112 -7.36 -1.49 -22.58
CA TYR A 112 -6.54 -2.57 -22.01
C TYR A 112 -6.12 -2.32 -20.56
N HIS A 113 -6.71 -1.31 -19.89
CA HIS A 113 -6.65 -1.20 -18.43
C HIS A 113 -7.60 -2.21 -17.80
N PRO A 114 -7.35 -2.62 -16.54
CA PRO A 114 -8.29 -3.42 -15.78
C PRO A 114 -9.65 -2.71 -15.69
N VAL A 115 -10.73 -3.46 -15.91
CA VAL A 115 -12.07 -2.94 -15.69
C VAL A 115 -12.33 -2.85 -14.18
N VAL A 116 -12.76 -1.67 -13.74
CA VAL A 116 -13.16 -1.38 -12.36
C VAL A 116 -14.61 -0.90 -12.36
N CYS A 117 -15.20 -0.68 -11.18
CA CYS A 117 -16.57 -0.16 -11.06
C CYS A 117 -17.68 -1.06 -11.64
N ILE A 118 -17.44 -2.37 -11.80
CA ILE A 118 -18.45 -3.33 -12.28
C ILE A 118 -19.13 -4.14 -11.17
N GLY A 119 -18.52 -4.17 -9.97
CA GLY A 119 -18.95 -4.98 -8.84
C GLY A 119 -18.80 -6.49 -9.06
N ILE A 120 -18.93 -7.27 -7.98
CA ILE A 120 -18.77 -8.74 -8.01
C ILE A 120 -19.79 -9.36 -8.96
N LYS A 121 -21.04 -8.91 -8.90
CA LYS A 121 -22.10 -9.42 -9.77
C LYS A 121 -21.78 -9.21 -11.26
N GLY A 122 -21.24 -8.06 -11.64
CA GLY A 122 -20.83 -7.82 -13.03
C GLY A 122 -19.76 -8.78 -13.50
N ALA A 123 -18.79 -9.11 -12.65
CA ALA A 123 -17.73 -10.05 -12.96
C ALA A 123 -18.21 -11.52 -13.03
N GLU A 124 -19.11 -11.93 -12.13
CA GLU A 124 -19.74 -13.26 -12.14
C GLU A 124 -20.64 -13.42 -13.39
N ASP A 125 -21.45 -12.42 -13.72
CA ASP A 125 -22.30 -12.43 -14.93
C ASP A 125 -21.45 -12.48 -16.21
N TYR A 126 -20.31 -11.76 -16.25
CA TYR A 126 -19.34 -11.86 -17.33
C TYR A 126 -18.75 -13.27 -17.46
N ALA A 127 -18.31 -13.87 -16.35
CA ALA A 127 -17.75 -15.22 -16.34
C ALA A 127 -18.77 -16.28 -16.81
N ALA A 128 -20.03 -16.16 -16.37
CA ALA A 128 -21.13 -17.03 -16.79
C ALA A 128 -21.42 -16.89 -18.30
N TRP A 129 -21.44 -15.65 -18.81
CA TRP A 129 -21.60 -15.38 -20.23
C TRP A 129 -20.47 -15.98 -21.07
N LEU A 130 -19.21 -15.77 -20.66
CA LEU A 130 -18.05 -16.29 -21.38
C LEU A 130 -18.03 -17.82 -21.35
N SER A 131 -18.44 -18.43 -20.23
CA SER A 131 -18.61 -19.88 -20.11
C SER A 131 -19.60 -20.41 -21.13
N LYS A 132 -20.76 -19.75 -21.28
CA LYS A 132 -21.78 -20.13 -22.27
C LYS A 132 -21.29 -19.98 -23.71
N LYS A 133 -20.50 -18.95 -24.01
CA LYS A 133 -19.95 -18.70 -25.36
C LYS A 133 -18.89 -19.71 -25.77
N THR A 134 -18.09 -20.19 -24.81
CA THR A 134 -16.90 -21.00 -25.08
C THR A 134 -17.07 -22.49 -24.76
N GLY A 135 -18.07 -22.85 -23.96
CA GLY A 135 -18.21 -24.20 -23.38
C GLY A 135 -17.18 -24.52 -22.29
N LYS A 136 -16.36 -23.55 -21.87
CA LYS A 136 -15.38 -23.69 -20.78
C LYS A 136 -16.00 -23.20 -19.47
N ARG A 137 -15.47 -23.64 -18.33
CA ARG A 137 -15.97 -23.28 -16.99
C ARG A 137 -15.20 -22.08 -16.45
N TYR A 138 -15.50 -20.89 -16.98
CA TYR A 138 -14.95 -19.64 -16.46
C TYR A 138 -15.63 -19.27 -15.14
N GLN A 139 -14.83 -18.86 -14.17
CA GLN A 139 -15.27 -18.39 -12.86
C GLN A 139 -14.27 -17.38 -12.30
N LEU A 140 -14.65 -16.67 -11.24
CA LEU A 140 -13.69 -15.87 -10.46
C LEU A 140 -12.69 -16.80 -9.75
N MET A 141 -11.47 -16.31 -9.56
CA MET A 141 -10.46 -17.06 -8.81
C MET A 141 -10.85 -17.21 -7.34
N SER A 142 -10.42 -18.29 -6.68
CA SER A 142 -10.49 -18.40 -5.22
C SER A 142 -9.28 -17.73 -4.55
N GLU A 143 -9.40 -17.40 -3.27
CA GLU A 143 -8.28 -16.93 -2.45
C GLU A 143 -7.14 -17.97 -2.44
N ALA A 144 -7.49 -19.25 -2.34
CA ALA A 144 -6.50 -20.34 -2.34
C ALA A 144 -5.72 -20.39 -3.67
N GLN A 145 -6.40 -20.17 -4.80
CA GLN A 145 -5.76 -20.12 -6.12
C GLN A 145 -4.83 -18.91 -6.24
N TRP A 146 -5.27 -17.73 -5.80
CA TRP A 146 -4.44 -16.52 -5.79
C TRP A 146 -3.16 -16.74 -4.98
N LEU A 147 -3.30 -17.23 -3.74
CA LEU A 147 -2.18 -17.44 -2.83
C LEU A 147 -1.22 -18.54 -3.31
N TYR A 148 -1.74 -19.59 -3.95
CA TYR A 148 -0.92 -20.64 -4.57
C TYR A 148 -0.03 -20.08 -5.68
N VAL A 149 -0.58 -19.26 -6.57
CA VAL A 149 0.18 -18.64 -7.66
C VAL A 149 1.22 -17.67 -7.11
N MET A 150 0.85 -16.81 -6.16
CA MET A 150 1.81 -15.90 -5.50
C MET A 150 3.00 -16.64 -4.86
N ARG A 151 2.72 -17.71 -4.09
CA ARG A 151 3.74 -18.43 -3.32
C ARG A 151 4.58 -19.36 -4.16
N THR A 152 4.00 -19.99 -5.18
CA THR A 152 4.74 -20.96 -6.01
C THR A 152 5.29 -20.31 -7.27
N GLY A 153 4.74 -19.19 -7.73
CA GLY A 153 5.09 -18.47 -8.96
C GLY A 153 6.41 -17.71 -8.91
N GLY A 154 7.01 -17.55 -7.72
CA GLY A 154 8.27 -16.84 -7.49
C GLY A 154 8.11 -15.38 -7.05
N TYR A 155 6.88 -14.86 -6.96
CA TYR A 155 6.61 -13.52 -6.43
C TYR A 155 6.91 -13.39 -4.93
N ASP A 156 6.91 -14.50 -4.18
CA ASP A 156 7.28 -14.52 -2.75
C ASP A 156 8.66 -13.87 -2.46
N GLU A 157 9.62 -13.98 -3.39
CA GLU A 157 10.95 -13.35 -3.28
C GLU A 157 10.92 -11.81 -3.30
N TYR A 158 9.87 -11.22 -3.87
CA TYR A 158 9.69 -9.78 -4.03
C TYR A 158 8.78 -9.17 -2.94
N VAL A 159 7.99 -9.99 -2.24
CA VAL A 159 6.94 -9.47 -1.34
C VAL A 159 7.18 -9.82 0.12
N SER A 160 7.87 -10.93 0.41
CA SER A 160 8.23 -11.26 1.79
C SER A 160 9.22 -10.23 2.35
N GLU A 161 9.12 -9.93 3.64
CA GLU A 161 10.02 -8.96 4.31
C GLU A 161 11.50 -9.39 4.20
N GLN A 162 11.76 -10.70 4.24
CA GLN A 162 13.09 -11.29 4.06
C GLN A 162 13.38 -11.66 2.59
N GLY A 163 12.47 -11.30 1.69
CA GLY A 163 12.59 -11.55 0.26
C GLY A 163 13.81 -10.86 -0.32
N LYS A 164 14.68 -11.64 -0.96
CA LYS A 164 15.94 -11.13 -1.53
C LYS A 164 15.73 -10.02 -2.58
N LYS A 165 14.53 -9.95 -3.17
CA LYS A 165 14.16 -8.99 -4.22
C LYS A 165 13.10 -7.99 -3.75
N ARG A 166 12.88 -7.81 -2.43
CA ARG A 166 11.87 -6.87 -1.91
C ARG A 166 12.03 -5.44 -2.42
N HIS A 167 13.28 -5.02 -2.64
CA HIS A 167 13.63 -3.71 -3.19
C HIS A 167 13.38 -3.56 -4.71
N GLN A 168 13.00 -4.65 -5.40
CA GLN A 168 12.73 -4.73 -6.84
C GLN A 168 11.24 -4.98 -7.11
N VAL A 169 10.35 -4.71 -6.14
CA VAL A 169 8.94 -5.08 -6.28
C VAL A 169 8.24 -4.41 -7.46
N CYS A 170 8.67 -3.19 -7.83
CA CYS A 170 8.19 -2.49 -9.03
C CYS A 170 8.51 -3.22 -10.36
N GLU A 171 9.37 -4.26 -10.36
CA GLU A 171 9.58 -5.10 -11.55
C GLU A 171 8.37 -5.98 -11.88
N ILE A 172 7.55 -6.30 -10.87
CA ILE A 172 6.43 -7.26 -10.98
C ILE A 172 5.06 -6.62 -10.73
N ALA A 173 4.99 -5.35 -10.31
CA ALA A 173 3.75 -4.72 -9.90
C ALA A 173 3.76 -3.19 -10.03
N ASN A 174 2.59 -2.63 -10.30
CA ASN A 174 2.24 -1.22 -10.15
C ASN A 174 1.72 -0.98 -8.72
N LEU A 175 2.33 -0.09 -7.95
CA LEU A 175 2.09 0.13 -6.52
C LEU A 175 2.21 1.61 -6.16
N ALA A 176 1.95 1.96 -4.90
CA ALA A 176 2.34 3.28 -4.39
C ALA A 176 3.87 3.42 -4.38
N ASP A 177 4.42 4.08 -5.38
CA ASP A 177 5.85 4.21 -5.59
C ASP A 177 6.32 5.69 -5.54
N ARG A 178 7.60 5.92 -5.83
CA ARG A 178 8.15 7.30 -5.86
C ARG A 178 7.56 8.16 -6.98
N HIS A 179 7.21 7.57 -8.12
CA HIS A 179 6.67 8.29 -9.27
C HIS A 179 5.24 8.75 -9.02
N ALA A 180 4.36 7.83 -8.60
CA ALA A 180 3.03 8.11 -8.12
C ALA A 180 3.08 9.18 -7.02
N LYS A 181 3.94 9.01 -5.99
CA LYS A 181 4.11 10.02 -4.94
C LYS A 181 4.45 11.41 -5.47
N ALA A 182 5.36 11.50 -6.42
CA ALA A 182 5.82 12.77 -6.96
C ALA A 182 4.78 13.46 -7.86
N MET A 183 3.88 12.70 -8.48
CA MET A 183 2.98 13.19 -9.51
C MET A 183 1.53 13.35 -9.06
N THR A 184 1.04 12.55 -8.10
CA THR A 184 -0.38 12.58 -7.71
C THR A 184 -0.77 13.88 -7.03
N GLU A 185 0.11 14.46 -6.21
CA GLU A 185 -0.13 15.79 -5.62
C GLU A 185 -0.19 16.87 -6.73
N LYS A 186 0.74 16.82 -7.69
CA LYS A 186 0.86 17.80 -8.76
C LYS A 186 -0.33 17.77 -9.72
N ILE A 187 -0.83 16.58 -10.06
CA ILE A 187 -1.87 16.39 -11.07
C ILE A 187 -3.26 16.36 -10.44
N TYR A 188 -3.41 15.70 -9.29
CA TYR A 188 -4.70 15.38 -8.70
C TYR A 188 -4.95 16.01 -7.33
N GLN A 189 -4.00 16.81 -6.82
CA GLN A 189 -4.07 17.39 -5.47
C GLN A 189 -4.26 16.31 -4.39
N ALA A 190 -3.70 15.13 -4.64
CA ALA A 190 -3.80 13.95 -3.77
C ALA A 190 -2.40 13.60 -3.21
N PRO A 191 -1.97 14.25 -2.12
CA PRO A 191 -0.67 14.00 -1.53
C PRO A 191 -0.65 12.67 -0.77
N TYR A 192 0.45 11.93 -0.91
CA TYR A 192 0.76 10.86 0.03
C TYR A 192 1.32 11.45 1.32
N THR A 193 0.58 11.26 2.41
CA THR A 193 0.98 11.66 3.75
C THR A 193 1.78 10.52 4.43
N PRO A 194 2.40 10.77 5.60
CA PRO A 194 3.18 9.74 6.30
C PRO A 194 2.40 8.50 6.77
N VAL A 195 1.06 8.45 6.61
CA VAL A 195 0.29 7.23 6.89
C VAL A 195 0.38 6.19 5.77
N TYR A 196 0.82 6.60 4.58
CA TYR A 196 1.02 5.72 3.44
C TYR A 196 2.45 5.22 3.42
N GLN A 197 2.61 3.93 3.13
CA GLN A 197 3.90 3.37 2.82
C GLN A 197 4.16 3.47 1.32
N ILE A 198 5.33 3.97 0.96
CA ILE A 198 5.72 4.21 -0.43
C ILE A 198 6.92 3.34 -0.75
N GLU A 199 6.84 2.61 -1.85
CA GLU A 199 7.90 1.74 -2.30
C GLU A 199 9.10 2.54 -2.78
N ASP A 200 10.31 2.18 -2.31
CA ASP A 200 11.57 2.81 -2.72
C ASP A 200 12.03 2.30 -4.09
N CYS A 201 11.12 2.26 -5.06
CA CYS A 201 11.37 1.93 -6.46
C CYS A 201 10.47 2.77 -7.38
N THR A 202 10.51 2.51 -8.68
CA THR A 202 9.51 3.08 -9.58
C THR A 202 9.01 2.07 -10.61
N ASP A 203 7.69 2.01 -10.77
CA ASP A 203 6.94 1.27 -11.78
C ASP A 203 6.55 2.16 -12.98
N ARG A 204 6.71 3.48 -12.83
CA ARG A 204 6.52 4.54 -13.84
C ARG A 204 5.07 4.80 -14.20
N GLU A 205 4.14 4.40 -13.34
CA GLU A 205 2.73 4.73 -13.44
C GLU A 205 2.31 5.67 -12.32
N ILE A 206 1.23 6.43 -12.57
CA ILE A 206 0.68 7.36 -11.58
C ILE A 206 -0.60 6.77 -10.96
N LEU A 207 -1.35 6.01 -11.77
CA LEU A 207 -2.62 5.37 -11.44
C LEU A 207 -2.59 3.93 -11.99
N SER A 208 -3.75 3.35 -12.33
CA SER A 208 -3.80 2.04 -12.97
C SER A 208 -3.12 2.06 -14.35
N ALA A 209 -2.60 0.89 -14.72
CA ALA A 209 -1.78 0.68 -15.88
C ALA A 209 -2.43 -0.29 -16.86
N THR A 210 -1.91 -0.30 -18.10
CA THR A 210 -2.24 -1.36 -19.06
C THR A 210 -1.79 -2.71 -18.51
N VAL A 211 -2.64 -3.73 -18.60
CA VAL A 211 -2.32 -5.05 -18.06
C VAL A 211 -1.09 -5.67 -18.75
N GLY A 212 -0.30 -6.44 -18.01
CA GLY A 212 0.84 -7.20 -18.52
C GLY A 212 2.09 -6.37 -18.85
N LEU A 213 2.23 -5.18 -18.26
CA LEU A 213 3.43 -4.35 -18.46
C LEU A 213 4.65 -4.89 -17.71
N TYR A 214 4.42 -5.39 -16.49
CA TYR A 214 5.44 -5.86 -15.58
C TYR A 214 5.81 -7.32 -15.83
N LYS A 215 6.90 -7.77 -15.21
CA LYS A 215 7.41 -9.14 -15.36
C LYS A 215 6.39 -10.14 -14.83
N ALA A 216 6.12 -11.17 -15.62
CA ALA A 216 5.26 -12.28 -15.21
C ALA A 216 5.94 -13.18 -14.17
N ASP A 217 5.12 -13.93 -13.44
CA ASP A 217 5.57 -15.06 -12.63
C ASP A 217 6.06 -16.23 -13.51
N LYS A 218 6.52 -17.32 -12.87
CA LYS A 218 7.02 -18.50 -13.60
C LYS A 218 5.95 -19.20 -14.46
N TYR A 219 4.67 -18.96 -14.21
CA TYR A 219 3.55 -19.53 -14.96
C TYR A 219 3.10 -18.62 -16.11
N GLY A 220 3.54 -17.35 -16.12
CA GLY A 220 3.15 -16.34 -17.10
C GLY A 220 1.95 -15.51 -16.68
N VAL A 221 1.63 -15.44 -15.37
CA VAL A 221 0.61 -14.55 -14.80
C VAL A 221 1.26 -13.21 -14.46
N HIS A 222 0.62 -12.11 -14.84
CA HIS A 222 1.06 -10.75 -14.58
C HIS A 222 0.17 -10.06 -13.55
N ASP A 223 0.69 -8.99 -12.94
CA ASP A 223 -0.07 -8.01 -12.14
C ASP A 223 -0.77 -8.55 -10.88
N LEU A 224 -0.59 -9.83 -10.55
CA LEU A 224 -1.30 -10.49 -9.45
C LEU A 224 -1.11 -9.83 -8.06
N LEU A 225 -0.03 -9.05 -7.89
CA LEU A 225 0.28 -8.31 -6.67
C LEU A 225 -0.30 -6.89 -6.64
N GLY A 226 -0.40 -6.20 -7.78
CA GLY A 226 -0.62 -4.75 -7.81
C GLY A 226 -1.49 -4.33 -8.98
N ASN A 227 -1.36 -3.09 -9.45
CA ASN A 227 -2.24 -2.44 -10.41
C ASN A 227 -3.63 -2.19 -9.82
N ILE A 228 -4.45 -3.22 -9.64
CA ILE A 228 -5.73 -3.14 -8.91
C ILE A 228 -5.85 -4.30 -7.93
N GLN A 229 -6.64 -4.09 -6.89
CA GLN A 229 -6.97 -5.16 -5.95
C GLN A 229 -7.93 -6.13 -6.63
N GLU A 230 -7.71 -7.43 -6.48
CA GLU A 230 -8.53 -8.45 -7.13
C GLU A 230 -9.50 -9.08 -6.13
N VAL A 231 -10.79 -8.91 -6.35
CA VAL A 231 -11.84 -9.54 -5.53
C VAL A 231 -12.03 -10.99 -5.96
N VAL A 232 -11.97 -11.90 -4.99
CA VAL A 232 -12.04 -13.35 -5.21
C VAL A 232 -13.44 -13.92 -4.95
N ALA A 233 -13.65 -15.16 -5.38
CA ALA A 233 -14.90 -15.90 -5.22
C ALA A 233 -15.24 -16.26 -3.76
N ASP A 234 -14.28 -16.22 -2.84
CA ASP A 234 -14.49 -16.64 -1.45
C ASP A 234 -15.36 -15.63 -0.68
N CYS A 235 -16.31 -16.15 0.10
CA CYS A 235 -17.04 -15.37 1.10
C CYS A 235 -16.11 -15.01 2.26
N TYR A 236 -16.23 -13.77 2.73
CA TYR A 236 -15.66 -13.37 4.01
C TYR A 236 -16.61 -13.83 5.12
N VAL A 237 -16.11 -14.65 6.05
CA VAL A 237 -16.93 -15.21 7.15
C VAL A 237 -16.52 -14.56 8.47
N ASP A 238 -15.37 -14.93 9.00
CA ASP A 238 -14.83 -14.42 10.27
C ASP A 238 -13.33 -14.07 10.18
N GLY A 239 -12.78 -14.12 8.96
CA GLY A 239 -11.36 -14.01 8.67
C GLY A 239 -10.53 -15.24 9.05
N LYS A 240 -11.11 -16.23 9.75
CA LYS A 240 -10.45 -17.42 10.30
C LYS A 240 -10.73 -18.70 9.51
N GLN A 241 -11.57 -18.63 8.50
CA GLN A 241 -11.91 -19.78 7.66
C GLN A 241 -10.68 -20.40 6.98
N ARG A 242 -10.57 -21.73 7.06
CA ARG A 242 -9.52 -22.50 6.37
C ARG A 242 -9.87 -22.73 4.90
N PHE A 243 -8.85 -22.92 4.08
CA PHE A 243 -9.00 -23.20 2.64
C PHE A 243 -9.56 -24.60 2.37
N VAL A 244 -10.38 -24.71 1.32
CA VAL A 244 -10.87 -25.99 0.80
C VAL A 244 -9.73 -26.70 0.06
N GLN A 245 -9.50 -27.98 0.39
CA GLN A 245 -8.51 -28.80 -0.33
C GLN A 245 -8.89 -28.93 -1.81
N GLY A 246 -7.91 -28.77 -2.69
CA GLY A 246 -8.13 -28.69 -4.13
C GLY A 246 -8.35 -27.27 -4.64
N GLY A 247 -8.45 -26.27 -3.76
CA GLY A 247 -8.45 -24.84 -4.12
C GLY A 247 -9.81 -24.25 -4.49
N ALA A 248 -10.91 -24.92 -4.17
CA ALA A 248 -12.24 -24.34 -4.33
C ALA A 248 -12.43 -23.13 -3.39
N ALA A 249 -13.28 -22.20 -3.81
CA ALA A 249 -13.66 -21.06 -2.98
C ALA A 249 -14.52 -21.50 -1.78
N VAL A 250 -14.35 -20.83 -0.65
CA VAL A 250 -15.24 -20.95 0.49
C VAL A 250 -16.53 -20.19 0.20
N SER A 251 -17.66 -20.90 0.19
CA SER A 251 -18.99 -20.31 -0.06
C SER A 251 -19.92 -20.54 1.13
N THR A 252 -20.80 -19.59 1.40
CA THR A 252 -21.87 -19.67 2.41
C THR A 252 -23.21 -19.26 1.80
N GLU A 253 -24.32 -19.68 2.40
CA GLU A 253 -25.66 -19.32 1.92
C GLU A 253 -25.92 -17.80 1.97
N ASN A 254 -25.40 -17.12 3.00
CA ASN A 254 -25.57 -15.69 3.23
C ASN A 254 -24.23 -14.94 3.06
N CYS A 255 -23.73 -14.91 1.83
CA CYS A 255 -22.48 -14.23 1.50
C CYS A 255 -22.69 -12.72 1.33
N THR A 256 -22.52 -11.95 2.40
CA THR A 256 -22.68 -10.48 2.38
C THR A 256 -21.41 -9.73 1.98
N SER A 257 -20.26 -10.39 2.12
CA SER A 257 -18.95 -9.83 1.79
C SER A 257 -18.06 -10.91 1.15
N ARG A 258 -17.17 -10.49 0.25
CA ARG A 258 -16.11 -11.29 -0.36
C ARG A 258 -14.74 -10.90 0.19
N ILE A 259 -13.70 -11.57 -0.28
CA ILE A 259 -12.31 -11.25 0.04
C ILE A 259 -11.69 -10.50 -1.15
N ALA A 260 -10.94 -9.43 -0.88
CA ALA A 260 -10.05 -8.79 -1.85
C ALA A 260 -8.58 -9.13 -1.55
N LYS A 261 -7.82 -9.44 -2.61
CA LYS A 261 -6.41 -9.88 -2.54
C LYS A 261 -5.51 -8.99 -3.40
N GLY A 262 -4.21 -9.03 -3.10
CA GLY A 262 -3.23 -8.14 -3.71
C GLY A 262 -3.32 -6.72 -3.16
N SER A 263 -2.63 -5.84 -3.86
CA SER A 263 -2.54 -4.39 -3.62
C SER A 263 -3.21 -3.65 -4.79
N SER A 264 -2.92 -2.36 -4.93
CA SER A 264 -3.24 -1.58 -6.13
C SER A 264 -2.14 -0.56 -6.37
N TRP A 265 -2.24 0.18 -7.47
CA TRP A 265 -1.42 1.37 -7.76
C TRP A 265 -1.38 2.39 -6.61
N HIS A 266 -2.36 2.33 -5.69
CA HIS A 266 -2.47 3.28 -4.59
C HIS A 266 -1.84 2.80 -3.26
N TRP A 267 -1.58 1.49 -3.11
CA TRP A 267 -1.18 0.90 -1.83
C TRP A 267 0.21 0.24 -1.92
N GLU A 268 0.82 0.05 -0.75
CA GLU A 268 2.07 -0.67 -0.58
C GLU A 268 1.92 -2.19 -0.80
N VAL A 269 3.02 -2.93 -0.72
CA VAL A 269 2.97 -4.40 -0.69
C VAL A 269 2.26 -4.88 0.60
N PRO A 270 1.14 -5.62 0.50
CA PRO A 270 0.43 -6.14 1.66
C PRO A 270 1.10 -7.41 2.20
N ASP A 271 0.78 -7.78 3.45
CA ASP A 271 0.93 -9.17 3.90
C ASP A 271 0.09 -10.08 2.99
N LEU A 272 0.71 -11.06 2.34
CA LEU A 272 0.02 -11.99 1.42
C LEU A 272 -1.13 -12.76 2.08
N ASP A 273 -1.02 -13.02 3.39
CA ASP A 273 -2.06 -13.70 4.15
C ASP A 273 -3.18 -12.74 4.59
N LYS A 274 -3.02 -11.41 4.43
CA LYS A 274 -4.07 -10.43 4.77
C LYS A 274 -5.33 -10.69 3.95
N ARG A 275 -6.47 -10.63 4.63
CA ARG A 275 -7.81 -10.74 4.05
C ARG A 275 -8.52 -9.41 4.21
N VAL A 276 -8.85 -8.77 3.10
CA VAL A 276 -9.62 -7.54 3.10
C VAL A 276 -11.08 -7.92 2.87
N GLU A 277 -11.94 -7.64 3.84
CA GLU A 277 -13.39 -7.79 3.69
C GLU A 277 -13.91 -6.77 2.68
N MET A 278 -14.70 -7.23 1.72
CA MET A 278 -15.28 -6.41 0.67
C MET A 278 -16.78 -6.66 0.56
N PRO A 279 -17.64 -5.70 0.94
CA PRO A 279 -19.10 -5.86 0.79
C PRO A 279 -19.50 -6.15 -0.66
N VAL A 280 -20.51 -7.01 -0.86
CA VAL A 280 -20.93 -7.42 -2.22
C VAL A 280 -21.49 -6.29 -3.08
N ASP A 281 -21.96 -5.22 -2.45
CA ASP A 281 -22.49 -4.00 -3.07
C ASP A 281 -21.44 -2.89 -3.21
N PHE A 282 -20.19 -3.14 -2.79
CA PHE A 282 -19.12 -2.16 -2.90
C PHE A 282 -18.70 -1.96 -4.37
N LEU A 283 -18.62 -0.70 -4.77
CA LEU A 283 -18.23 -0.29 -6.11
C LEU A 283 -17.18 0.81 -5.99
N ALA A 284 -15.98 0.54 -6.48
CA ALA A 284 -14.87 1.48 -6.43
C ALA A 284 -13.90 1.30 -7.61
N ALA A 285 -12.96 2.24 -7.73
CA ALA A 285 -12.08 2.39 -8.88
C ALA A 285 -10.70 1.73 -8.72
N ILE A 286 -10.47 0.99 -7.64
CA ILE A 286 -9.19 0.29 -7.41
C ILE A 286 -9.36 -1.22 -7.24
N GLU A 287 -10.57 -1.72 -7.46
CA GLU A 287 -10.96 -3.13 -7.32
C GLU A 287 -11.44 -3.65 -8.67
N GLY A 288 -10.90 -4.80 -9.07
CA GLY A 288 -11.34 -5.54 -10.23
C GLY A 288 -11.19 -7.04 -10.03
N PHE A 289 -11.02 -7.78 -11.12
CA PHE A 289 -11.26 -9.21 -11.14
C PHE A 289 -10.36 -9.92 -12.14
N ARG A 290 -10.12 -11.20 -11.88
CA ARG A 290 -9.43 -12.13 -12.77
C ARG A 290 -10.21 -13.42 -12.90
N LEU A 291 -10.23 -13.96 -14.10
CA LEU A 291 -10.88 -15.23 -14.38
C LEU A 291 -9.93 -16.42 -14.22
N VAL A 292 -10.49 -17.54 -13.81
CA VAL A 292 -9.89 -18.87 -13.92
C VAL A 292 -10.80 -19.80 -14.72
N ILE A 293 -10.22 -20.86 -15.25
CA ILE A 293 -10.94 -21.97 -15.89
C ILE A 293 -10.80 -23.20 -15.00
N ASP A 294 -11.92 -23.71 -14.51
CA ASP A 294 -11.96 -25.03 -13.88
C ASP A 294 -11.72 -26.11 -14.96
N THR A 295 -10.60 -26.81 -14.84
CA THR A 295 -10.21 -27.87 -15.77
C THR A 295 -10.68 -29.26 -15.32
N GLN A 296 -11.46 -29.34 -14.24
CA GLN A 296 -11.97 -30.57 -13.64
C GLN A 296 -10.86 -31.55 -13.27
N GLY A 297 -9.79 -31.02 -12.65
CA GLY A 297 -8.64 -31.80 -12.20
C GLY A 297 -7.69 -32.24 -13.31
N LYS A 298 -7.86 -31.77 -14.56
CA LYS A 298 -6.97 -32.09 -15.69
C LYS A 298 -5.98 -30.97 -15.94
N GLU A 299 -4.70 -31.31 -16.06
CA GLU A 299 -3.72 -30.34 -16.57
C GLU A 299 -4.01 -30.03 -18.04
N LYS A 300 -4.07 -28.74 -18.37
CA LYS A 300 -4.35 -28.26 -19.73
C LYS A 300 -3.32 -27.20 -20.13
N PRO A 301 -2.81 -27.23 -21.37
CA PRO A 301 -1.81 -26.26 -21.81
C PRO A 301 -2.37 -24.83 -21.83
N ALA A 302 -1.49 -23.86 -21.58
CA ALA A 302 -1.77 -22.44 -21.66
C ALA A 302 -2.48 -22.06 -22.97
N GLN A 303 -3.44 -21.14 -22.92
CA GLN A 303 -4.19 -20.70 -24.10
C GLN A 303 -3.67 -19.36 -24.59
N LEU A 304 -3.61 -19.19 -25.91
CA LEU A 304 -3.16 -17.95 -26.54
C LEU A 304 -4.19 -16.82 -26.44
N GLY A 305 -5.47 -17.13 -26.21
CA GLY A 305 -6.55 -16.14 -26.24
C GLY A 305 -6.92 -15.70 -27.67
N SER A 306 -7.86 -14.76 -27.78
CA SER A 306 -8.29 -14.22 -29.06
C SER A 306 -7.17 -13.41 -29.73
N ALA A 307 -6.85 -13.72 -30.99
CA ALA A 307 -5.77 -13.06 -31.72
C ALA A 307 -5.92 -11.53 -31.84
N GLU A 308 -7.16 -11.05 -32.01
CA GLU A 308 -7.48 -9.62 -32.03
C GLU A 308 -7.12 -8.93 -30.70
N PHE A 309 -7.50 -9.56 -29.57
CA PHE A 309 -7.18 -9.07 -28.23
C PHE A 309 -5.67 -9.03 -27.99
N VAL A 310 -4.96 -10.14 -28.24
CA VAL A 310 -3.50 -10.24 -28.02
C VAL A 310 -2.74 -9.20 -28.85
N LYS A 311 -3.12 -9.03 -30.12
CA LYS A 311 -2.49 -8.03 -31.00
C LYS A 311 -2.72 -6.61 -30.50
N GLY A 312 -3.94 -6.28 -30.10
CA GLY A 312 -4.27 -4.95 -29.59
C GLY A 312 -3.60 -4.65 -28.25
N LEU A 313 -3.60 -5.62 -27.32
CA LEU A 313 -2.90 -5.51 -26.04
C LEU A 313 -1.40 -5.29 -26.24
N SER A 314 -0.75 -6.06 -27.13
CA SER A 314 0.67 -5.90 -27.42
C SER A 314 1.00 -4.50 -27.94
N LYS A 315 0.14 -3.92 -28.78
CA LYS A 315 0.28 -2.54 -29.25
C LYS A 315 0.15 -1.53 -28.10
N ALA A 316 -0.85 -1.70 -27.23
CA ALA A 316 -1.05 -0.82 -26.08
C ALA A 316 0.15 -0.87 -25.12
N GLN A 317 0.65 -2.06 -24.81
CA GLN A 317 1.84 -2.26 -23.98
C GLN A 317 3.09 -1.60 -24.59
N GLN A 318 3.28 -1.69 -25.90
CA GLN A 318 4.40 -1.02 -26.59
C GLN A 318 4.30 0.50 -26.48
N GLN A 319 3.10 1.07 -26.62
CA GLN A 319 2.90 2.51 -26.48
C GLN A 319 3.24 2.99 -25.07
N VAL A 320 2.78 2.28 -24.04
CA VAL A 320 3.09 2.62 -22.65
C VAL A 320 4.59 2.48 -22.38
N LYS A 321 5.25 1.41 -22.86
CA LYS A 321 6.71 1.23 -22.70
C LYS A 321 7.54 2.36 -23.33
N ILE A 322 7.07 2.96 -24.43
CA ILE A 322 7.71 4.13 -25.03
C ILE A 322 7.60 5.35 -24.10
N VAL A 323 6.43 5.56 -23.49
CA VAL A 323 6.23 6.65 -22.51
C VAL A 323 7.08 6.40 -21.26
N HIS A 324 7.05 5.18 -20.71
CA HIS A 324 7.88 4.79 -19.56
C HIS A 324 9.35 5.05 -19.82
N ALA A 325 9.88 4.77 -21.02
CA ALA A 325 11.28 5.01 -21.35
C ALA A 325 11.69 6.50 -21.30
N GLN A 326 10.72 7.43 -21.34
CA GLN A 326 10.94 8.87 -21.23
C GLN A 326 10.86 9.38 -19.78
N ILE A 327 10.34 8.56 -18.85
CA ILE A 327 10.27 8.90 -17.43
C ILE A 327 11.64 8.68 -16.81
N ALA A 328 12.25 9.78 -16.36
CA ALA A 328 13.56 9.76 -15.74
C ALA A 328 13.51 9.18 -14.31
N ASP A 329 14.57 8.48 -13.93
CA ASP A 329 14.66 7.85 -12.61
C ASP A 329 14.80 8.87 -11.47
N TYR A 330 14.44 8.40 -10.27
CA TYR A 330 14.49 9.15 -9.02
C TYR A 330 15.75 8.78 -8.23
N PRO A 331 16.37 9.73 -7.50
CA PRO A 331 17.47 9.40 -6.61
C PRO A 331 16.98 8.43 -5.52
N HIS A 332 17.79 7.43 -5.17
CA HIS A 332 17.45 6.51 -4.08
C HIS A 332 17.30 7.22 -2.73
N GLN A 333 16.48 6.64 -1.85
CA GLN A 333 16.43 7.04 -0.45
C GLN A 333 17.83 7.07 0.16
N VAL A 334 18.15 8.16 0.87
CA VAL A 334 19.43 8.29 1.58
C VAL A 334 19.50 7.26 2.72
N LYS A 335 20.60 6.51 2.78
CA LYS A 335 20.82 5.44 3.76
C LYS A 335 21.87 5.83 4.79
N ALA A 336 21.82 5.14 5.94
CA ALA A 336 22.80 5.24 7.01
C ALA A 336 23.03 6.69 7.49
N LEU A 337 21.96 7.47 7.63
CA LEU A 337 22.07 8.77 8.29
C LEU A 337 22.47 8.55 9.75
N THR A 338 23.53 9.24 10.18
CA THR A 338 24.10 9.21 11.53
C THR A 338 24.29 10.62 12.04
N ILE A 339 24.33 10.77 13.38
CA ILE A 339 24.46 12.04 14.07
C ILE A 339 25.63 12.00 15.07
N LYS A 340 26.37 13.11 15.15
CA LYS A 340 27.26 13.44 16.27
C LYS A 340 26.85 14.80 16.81
N ASP A 341 26.33 14.83 18.02
CA ASP A 341 25.81 16.03 18.67
C ASP A 341 26.63 16.33 19.93
N ASN A 342 27.29 17.49 19.95
CA ASN A 342 28.09 17.98 21.07
C ASN A 342 27.38 19.07 21.90
N GLY A 343 26.13 19.40 21.58
CA GLY A 343 25.29 20.40 22.25
C GLY A 343 25.41 21.82 21.69
N THR A 344 26.51 22.15 21.00
CA THR A 344 26.69 23.45 20.31
C THR A 344 26.57 23.32 18.79
N GLU A 345 26.93 22.15 18.27
CA GLU A 345 26.89 21.81 16.85
C GLU A 345 26.41 20.37 16.69
N VAL A 346 25.67 20.12 15.60
CA VAL A 346 25.23 18.79 15.21
C VAL A 346 25.81 18.43 13.86
N VAL A 347 26.64 17.39 13.81
CA VAL A 347 27.23 16.86 12.57
C VAL A 347 26.41 15.66 12.09
N LEU A 348 25.88 15.77 10.89
CA LEU A 348 25.16 14.71 10.19
C LEU A 348 26.04 14.11 9.10
N ASN A 349 26.08 12.78 9.03
CA ASN A 349 26.78 12.05 7.97
C ASN A 349 25.87 10.98 7.41
N TRP A 350 25.93 10.73 6.10
CA TRP A 350 25.16 9.69 5.44
C TRP A 350 25.96 8.97 4.36
N GLN A 351 25.42 7.84 3.89
CA GLN A 351 25.98 7.15 2.75
C GLN A 351 25.75 7.98 1.47
N GLU A 352 26.81 8.18 0.69
CA GLU A 352 26.74 8.87 -0.59
C GLU A 352 25.80 8.14 -1.56
N ASN A 353 25.03 8.92 -2.32
CA ASN A 353 24.11 8.41 -3.33
C ASN A 353 24.81 8.42 -4.70
N THR A 354 25.24 7.25 -5.14
CA THR A 354 26.01 7.08 -6.37
C THR A 354 25.17 6.81 -7.61
N ALA A 355 23.83 6.76 -7.50
CA ALA A 355 22.97 6.38 -8.62
C ALA A 355 22.86 7.45 -9.71
N ASN A 356 23.11 8.72 -9.38
CA ASN A 356 23.09 9.81 -10.36
C ASN A 356 24.26 10.76 -10.11
N LEU A 357 24.95 11.19 -11.18
CA LEU A 357 25.95 12.26 -11.09
C LEU A 357 25.24 13.59 -10.78
N GLY A 358 25.73 14.31 -9.77
CA GLY A 358 25.18 15.63 -9.40
C GLY A 358 23.95 15.57 -8.50
N VAL A 359 23.75 14.48 -7.75
CA VAL A 359 22.77 14.46 -6.64
C VAL A 359 23.16 15.54 -5.62
N THR A 360 22.17 16.29 -5.17
CA THR A 360 22.32 17.21 -4.04
C THR A 360 21.40 16.80 -2.90
N TYR A 361 21.62 17.33 -1.71
CA TYR A 361 20.84 16.98 -0.53
C TYR A 361 20.21 18.19 0.12
N SER A 362 19.08 17.97 0.77
CA SER A 362 18.54 18.86 1.79
C SER A 362 18.49 18.18 3.14
N VAL A 363 18.68 18.98 4.19
CA VAL A 363 18.57 18.55 5.58
C VAL A 363 17.29 19.15 6.14
N VAL A 364 16.42 18.28 6.63
CA VAL A 364 15.17 18.62 7.31
C VAL A 364 15.37 18.43 8.80
N ARG A 365 15.01 19.45 9.58
CA ARG A 365 15.03 19.44 11.04
C ARG A 365 13.62 19.65 11.56
N ARG A 366 13.16 18.75 12.42
CA ARG A 366 11.88 18.84 13.13
C ARG A 366 12.12 19.08 14.61
N ASP A 367 11.48 20.09 15.16
CA ASP A 367 11.35 20.28 16.61
C ASP A 367 10.30 19.30 17.13
N LEU A 368 10.71 18.34 17.97
CA LEU A 368 9.81 17.30 18.46
C LEU A 368 8.82 17.83 19.51
N VAL A 369 9.08 18.98 20.15
CA VAL A 369 8.19 19.56 21.16
C VAL A 369 7.07 20.36 20.51
N THR A 370 7.36 21.08 19.44
CA THR A 370 6.36 21.90 18.72
C THR A 370 5.80 21.19 17.48
N ASN A 371 6.36 20.05 17.12
CA ASN A 371 6.12 19.31 15.88
C ASN A 371 6.32 20.17 14.61
N SER A 372 7.09 21.26 14.70
CA SER A 372 7.37 22.13 13.55
C SER A 372 8.57 21.61 12.76
N GLU A 373 8.44 21.55 11.45
CA GLU A 373 9.48 21.07 10.53
C GLU A 373 10.03 22.19 9.66
N GLN A 374 11.34 22.19 9.42
CA GLN A 374 12.02 23.16 8.58
C GLN A 374 13.14 22.50 7.75
N VAL A 375 13.26 22.91 6.49
CA VAL A 375 14.46 22.63 5.69
C VAL A 375 15.55 23.62 6.10
N ILE A 376 16.61 23.14 6.76
CA ILE A 376 17.68 24.00 7.31
C ILE A 376 18.87 24.16 6.37
N ALA A 377 18.99 23.28 5.36
CA ALA A 377 19.98 23.39 4.30
C ALA A 377 19.49 22.73 3.02
N LYS A 378 19.93 23.24 1.87
CA LYS A 378 19.63 22.73 0.53
C LYS A 378 20.89 22.76 -0.33
N TRP A 379 20.88 22.02 -1.45
CA TRP A 379 21.96 22.01 -2.44
C TRP A 379 23.30 21.52 -1.89
N ILE A 380 23.28 20.71 -0.83
CA ILE A 380 24.50 20.12 -0.28
C ILE A 380 25.02 19.11 -1.29
N SER A 381 26.26 19.26 -1.73
CA SER A 381 26.90 18.37 -2.70
C SER A 381 27.79 17.29 -2.07
N THR A 382 27.96 17.34 -0.75
CA THR A 382 28.71 16.36 0.04
C THR A 382 27.77 15.46 0.83
N ASN A 383 28.29 14.37 1.39
CA ASN A 383 27.55 13.44 2.24
C ASN A 383 27.59 13.79 3.74
N GLN A 384 27.82 15.08 4.04
CA GLN A 384 27.95 15.60 5.40
C GLN A 384 27.35 17.00 5.48
N PHE A 385 26.72 17.30 6.63
CA PHE A 385 26.26 18.63 6.97
C PHE A 385 26.49 18.92 8.45
N VAL A 386 26.79 20.19 8.78
CA VAL A 386 26.95 20.67 10.15
C VAL A 386 25.88 21.72 10.44
N ASP A 387 24.97 21.40 11.36
CA ASP A 387 24.06 22.38 11.94
C ASP A 387 24.80 23.16 13.05
N GLN A 388 25.19 24.39 12.73
CA GLN A 388 25.90 25.29 13.65
C GLN A 388 24.96 25.99 14.66
N ASN A 389 23.64 25.88 14.46
CA ASN A 389 22.65 26.52 15.31
C ASN A 389 21.54 25.52 15.66
N PRO A 390 21.87 24.41 16.36
CA PRO A 390 20.87 23.44 16.77
C PRO A 390 19.84 24.10 17.69
N ILE A 391 18.57 23.72 17.54
CA ILE A 391 17.52 24.17 18.45
C ILE A 391 17.75 23.62 19.86
N LYS A 392 17.25 24.34 20.86
CA LYS A 392 17.35 23.94 22.28
C LYS A 392 16.51 22.71 22.61
N ASN A 393 15.37 22.58 21.93
CA ASN A 393 14.51 21.42 22.04
C ASN A 393 15.14 20.23 21.33
N LYS A 394 14.72 19.03 21.72
CA LYS A 394 15.07 17.81 21.01
C LYS A 394 14.62 17.89 19.56
N ALA A 395 15.59 17.77 18.66
CA ALA A 395 15.42 17.84 17.22
C ALA A 395 15.50 16.45 16.60
N ARG A 396 14.74 16.24 15.53
CA ARG A 396 14.86 15.08 14.64
C ARG A 396 15.32 15.53 13.26
N TYR A 397 16.32 14.85 12.72
CA TYR A 397 16.90 15.15 11.43
C TYR A 397 16.58 14.06 10.41
N GLN A 398 16.34 14.49 9.18
CA GLN A 398 16.23 13.64 7.99
C GLN A 398 16.97 14.30 6.83
N VAL A 399 17.36 13.49 5.86
CA VAL A 399 18.00 13.93 4.63
C VAL A 399 17.18 13.46 3.44
N VAL A 400 16.98 14.36 2.47
CA VAL A 400 16.35 14.06 1.18
C VAL A 400 17.39 14.28 0.08
N ALA A 401 17.51 13.35 -0.85
CA ALA A 401 18.33 13.50 -2.04
C ALA A 401 17.50 14.09 -3.18
N HIS A 402 18.13 14.94 -3.99
CA HIS A 402 17.52 15.68 -5.09
C HIS A 402 18.32 15.45 -6.38
N TYR A 403 17.60 15.26 -7.49
CA TYR A 403 18.15 15.23 -8.83
C TYR A 403 17.23 16.00 -9.79
N GLY A 404 17.60 17.25 -10.09
CA GLY A 404 16.69 18.19 -10.74
C GLY A 404 15.48 18.50 -9.84
N GLU A 405 14.27 18.34 -10.36
CA GLU A 405 13.01 18.49 -9.60
C GLU A 405 12.51 17.18 -8.96
N ARG A 406 13.31 16.11 -9.01
CA ARG A 406 12.96 14.79 -8.46
C ARG A 406 13.60 14.57 -7.11
N ASP A 407 12.79 14.15 -6.16
CA ASP A 407 13.19 13.91 -4.77
C ASP A 407 13.19 12.42 -4.47
N SER A 408 14.11 11.99 -3.61
CA SER A 408 14.07 10.67 -2.99
C SER A 408 13.00 10.61 -1.91
N LEU A 409 12.72 9.41 -1.39
CA LEU A 409 12.12 9.30 -0.06
C LEU A 409 13.08 9.87 1.00
N ALA A 410 12.53 10.36 2.12
CA ALA A 410 13.34 10.84 3.25
C ALA A 410 14.13 9.69 3.88
N SER A 411 15.35 9.96 4.35
CA SER A 411 16.20 8.98 5.03
C SER A 411 15.58 8.40 6.30
N ASN A 412 16.28 7.43 6.91
CA ASN A 412 16.09 7.13 8.33
C ASN A 412 16.25 8.40 9.17
N THR A 413 15.56 8.47 10.31
CA THR A 413 15.62 9.62 11.23
C THR A 413 16.72 9.45 12.26
N VAL A 414 17.34 10.55 12.68
CA VAL A 414 18.23 10.58 13.84
C VAL A 414 17.85 11.74 14.76
N ASP A 415 17.89 11.53 16.07
CA ASP A 415 17.51 12.54 17.06
C ASP A 415 18.74 13.15 17.72
N SER A 416 18.68 14.44 18.03
CA SER A 416 19.68 15.14 18.87
C SER A 416 19.78 14.51 20.26
N ASN A 417 20.91 14.70 20.92
CA ASN A 417 21.22 14.17 22.25
C ASN A 417 20.55 14.93 23.41
N VAL A 418 19.66 15.90 23.12
CA VAL A 418 18.89 16.62 24.14
C VAL A 418 18.07 15.64 24.97
N GLN A 419 18.23 15.71 26.29
CA GLN A 419 17.52 14.90 27.26
C GLN A 419 16.74 15.79 28.22
N TYR A 420 15.49 15.42 28.48
CA TYR A 420 14.61 16.13 29.40
C TYR A 420 14.56 15.40 30.73
N VAL A 421 14.89 16.10 31.83
CA VAL A 421 14.74 15.57 33.18
C VAL A 421 13.47 16.15 33.80
N HIS A 422 12.46 15.31 34.00
CA HIS A 422 11.17 15.69 34.55
C HIS A 422 11.17 15.58 36.07
N VAL A 423 11.13 16.70 36.78
CA VAL A 423 11.11 16.72 38.25
C VAL A 423 9.70 16.36 38.73
N LEU A 424 9.57 15.26 39.47
CA LEU A 424 8.28 14.78 39.97
C LEU A 424 7.91 15.40 41.34
N PRO A 425 6.61 15.68 41.59
CA PRO A 425 5.45 15.41 40.72
C PRO A 425 5.26 16.43 39.60
N THR A 426 4.87 15.96 38.41
CA THR A 426 4.57 16.81 37.24
C THR A 426 3.70 16.07 36.22
N ARG A 427 3.13 16.82 35.26
CA ARG A 427 2.64 16.25 34.01
C ARG A 427 3.78 16.22 33.00
N ILE A 428 3.97 15.07 32.36
CA ILE A 428 4.94 14.85 31.30
C ILE A 428 4.16 14.78 29.97
N GLN A 429 4.48 15.69 29.05
CA GLN A 429 3.96 15.62 27.67
C GLN A 429 4.68 14.50 26.91
N GLY A 430 3.94 13.76 26.08
CA GLY A 430 4.40 12.54 25.43
C GLY A 430 5.55 12.78 24.44
N GLU A 431 5.50 13.90 23.72
CA GLU A 431 6.53 14.36 22.79
C GLU A 431 7.82 14.82 23.47
N VAL A 432 7.79 15.06 24.79
CA VAL A 432 8.94 15.48 25.59
C VAL A 432 9.67 14.26 26.18
N PHE A 433 9.90 13.25 25.34
CA PHE A 433 10.66 12.04 25.66
C PHE A 433 12.17 12.25 25.49
N SER A 434 12.97 11.53 26.28
CA SER A 434 14.43 11.59 26.25
C SER A 434 15.06 10.61 25.26
N TYR A 435 14.48 9.42 25.04
CA TYR A 435 14.96 8.45 24.04
C TYR A 435 13.81 7.62 23.45
N GLY A 436 13.93 7.23 22.18
CA GLY A 436 12.93 6.42 21.48
C GLY A 436 13.28 6.17 20.01
N GLU A 437 13.65 4.94 19.66
CA GLU A 437 14.20 4.56 18.36
C GLU A 437 13.18 4.63 17.20
N LYS A 438 11.89 4.44 17.50
CA LYS A 438 10.78 4.48 16.52
C LYS A 438 9.56 5.23 17.05
N VAL A 439 9.79 6.24 17.88
CA VAL A 439 8.73 7.08 18.42
C VAL A 439 8.46 8.20 17.42
N THR A 440 7.22 8.34 16.93
CA THR A 440 6.84 9.39 15.97
C THR A 440 5.99 10.45 16.65
N VAL A 441 6.14 11.71 16.25
CA VAL A 441 5.42 12.86 16.82
C VAL A 441 4.40 13.36 15.80
N HIS A 442 3.18 13.62 16.27
CA HIS A 442 2.03 13.99 15.45
C HIS A 442 1.25 15.12 16.10
N SER A 443 0.39 15.77 15.31
CA SER A 443 -0.54 16.79 15.79
C SER A 443 -1.98 16.27 15.75
N SER A 444 -2.71 16.46 16.85
CA SER A 444 -4.13 16.13 17.00
C SER A 444 -4.98 17.38 16.81
N VAL A 445 -5.95 17.30 15.91
CA VAL A 445 -6.99 18.33 15.73
C VAL A 445 -8.14 18.20 16.73
N PHE A 446 -8.17 17.09 17.48
CA PHE A 446 -9.23 16.77 18.45
C PHE A 446 -8.84 17.13 19.89
N GLU A 447 -7.59 17.53 20.13
CA GLU A 447 -7.08 17.93 21.44
C GLU A 447 -6.92 19.46 21.52
N PRO A 448 -7.01 20.07 22.71
CA PRO A 448 -6.74 21.49 22.91
C PRO A 448 -5.34 21.87 22.41
N LYS A 449 -5.16 23.13 21.99
CA LYS A 449 -3.90 23.62 21.41
C LYS A 449 -2.66 23.29 22.26
N GLN A 450 -2.76 23.39 23.57
CA GLN A 450 -1.66 23.11 24.50
C GLN A 450 -1.28 21.62 24.63
N ASP A 451 -2.19 20.70 24.29
CA ASP A 451 -1.99 19.24 24.32
C ASP A 451 -2.22 18.68 22.90
N SER A 452 -1.99 19.51 21.87
CA SER A 452 -2.26 19.15 20.48
C SER A 452 -1.19 18.27 19.87
N ILE A 453 -0.11 17.98 20.59
CA ILE A 453 1.00 17.17 20.12
C ILE A 453 1.02 15.88 20.92
N TYR A 454 1.29 14.78 20.24
CA TYR A 454 1.33 13.46 20.86
C TYR A 454 2.35 12.58 20.18
N VAL A 455 2.73 11.49 20.87
CA VAL A 455 3.61 10.47 20.32
C VAL A 455 2.87 9.20 19.96
N ASN A 456 3.29 8.58 18.87
CA ASN A 456 3.00 7.19 18.56
C ASN A 456 4.23 6.34 18.86
N VAL A 457 4.06 5.36 19.74
CA VAL A 457 5.06 4.36 20.12
C VAL A 457 4.64 3.05 19.46
N HIS A 458 5.40 2.58 18.46
CA HIS A 458 5.07 1.38 17.70
C HIS A 458 6.18 0.32 17.82
N ASN A 459 5.87 -0.84 18.41
CA ASN A 459 6.82 -1.94 18.62
C ASN A 459 8.17 -1.51 19.24
N THR A 460 8.14 -0.47 20.08
CA THR A 460 9.30 0.15 20.72
C THR A 460 8.88 0.69 22.08
N LYS A 461 9.79 1.32 22.80
CA LYS A 461 9.49 2.12 23.99
C LYS A 461 9.81 3.60 23.79
N ALA A 462 9.16 4.46 24.58
CA ALA A 462 9.54 5.85 24.80
C ALA A 462 10.07 6.01 26.22
N ASP A 463 11.27 6.57 26.36
CA ASP A 463 11.96 6.73 27.64
C ASP A 463 11.93 8.19 28.10
N TYR A 464 11.55 8.40 29.36
CA TYR A 464 11.48 9.70 30.02
C TYR A 464 12.41 9.69 31.23
N ARG A 465 13.41 10.59 31.26
CA ARG A 465 14.23 10.76 32.46
C ARG A 465 13.43 11.52 33.50
N ILE A 466 13.33 10.97 34.70
CA ILE A 466 12.57 11.55 35.81
C ILE A 466 13.49 11.76 37.01
N SER A 467 13.27 12.85 37.74
CA SER A 467 13.93 13.15 39.00
C SER A 467 12.91 13.17 40.13
N VAL A 468 12.93 12.13 40.96
CA VAL A 468 11.98 11.95 42.05
C VAL A 468 12.51 12.64 43.31
N SER A 469 11.90 13.76 43.68
CA SER A 469 12.33 14.57 44.82
C SER A 469 12.18 13.85 46.17
N LYS A 470 11.10 13.08 46.34
CA LYS A 470 10.79 12.29 47.55
C LYS A 470 10.33 10.89 47.14
N ALA A 471 10.96 9.86 47.69
CA ALA A 471 10.48 8.49 47.51
C ALA A 471 9.04 8.35 48.04
N GLY A 472 8.26 7.44 47.45
CA GLY A 472 6.91 7.14 47.92
C GLY A 472 5.96 6.68 46.81
N LYS A 473 4.67 6.67 47.14
CA LYS A 473 3.61 6.32 46.19
C LYS A 473 3.24 7.54 45.34
N TYR A 474 3.03 7.30 44.06
CA TYR A 474 2.57 8.27 43.08
C TYR A 474 1.37 7.67 42.35
N THR A 475 0.43 8.54 41.98
CA THR A 475 -0.58 8.23 40.97
C THR A 475 -0.02 8.58 39.60
N LEU A 476 -0.20 7.65 38.68
CA LEU A 476 0.06 7.84 37.25
C LEU A 476 -1.28 7.81 36.53
N GLN A 477 -1.54 8.84 35.73
CA GLN A 477 -2.71 8.92 34.87
C GLN A 477 -2.32 9.27 33.44
N PRO A 478 -2.52 8.37 32.46
CA PRO A 478 -2.17 8.63 31.08
C PRO A 478 -3.34 9.22 30.29
N ARG A 479 -3.03 9.89 29.17
CA ARG A 479 -3.97 10.36 28.15
C ARG A 479 -3.64 9.67 26.84
N VAL A 480 -4.50 8.75 26.39
CA VAL A 480 -4.21 7.82 25.27
C VAL A 480 -5.35 7.78 24.26
N PHE A 481 -5.05 7.40 23.01
CA PHE A 481 -6.06 7.22 21.96
C PHE A 481 -6.52 5.75 21.86
N HIS A 482 -7.83 5.56 21.92
CA HIS A 482 -8.50 4.30 21.65
C HIS A 482 -9.07 4.30 20.22
N ASP A 483 -9.02 3.16 19.55
CA ASP A 483 -9.66 2.91 18.25
C ASP A 483 -10.96 2.10 18.41
N GLY A 484 -11.42 1.90 19.65
CA GLY A 484 -12.52 1.01 20.01
C GLY A 484 -12.07 -0.36 20.54
N SER A 485 -10.77 -0.69 20.43
CA SER A 485 -10.20 -1.91 21.00
C SER A 485 -9.55 -1.68 22.38
N THR A 486 -9.27 -2.79 23.08
CA THR A 486 -8.50 -2.78 24.33
C THR A 486 -7.03 -2.43 24.04
N LEU A 487 -6.52 -1.45 24.76
CA LEU A 487 -5.13 -0.99 24.69
C LEU A 487 -4.39 -1.44 25.95
N SER A 488 -3.27 -2.14 25.76
CA SER A 488 -2.38 -2.56 26.86
C SER A 488 -0.97 -2.01 26.66
N PHE A 489 -0.36 -1.50 27.73
CA PHE A 489 1.03 -1.05 27.73
C PHE A 489 1.70 -1.27 29.09
N GLY A 490 3.01 -1.53 29.06
CA GLY A 490 3.86 -1.68 30.22
C GLY A 490 4.50 -0.35 30.62
N LEU A 491 4.55 -0.10 31.92
CA LEU A 491 5.35 0.93 32.55
C LEU A 491 6.59 0.28 33.16
N TYR A 492 7.77 0.79 32.80
CA TYR A 492 9.04 0.28 33.29
C TYR A 492 9.80 1.38 34.02
N LEU A 493 10.45 1.03 35.11
CA LEU A 493 11.37 1.90 35.82
C LEU A 493 12.76 1.30 35.76
N ASN A 494 13.71 1.99 35.13
CA ASN A 494 15.07 1.49 34.89
C ASN A 494 15.04 0.08 34.28
N ASP A 495 14.24 -0.10 33.22
CA ASP A 495 14.01 -1.35 32.50
C ASP A 495 13.34 -2.50 33.28
N GLN A 496 12.95 -2.26 34.54
CA GLN A 496 12.15 -3.21 35.30
C GLN A 496 10.66 -2.91 35.17
N LEU A 497 9.85 -3.91 34.81
CA LEU A 497 8.41 -3.75 34.72
C LEU A 497 7.85 -3.34 36.08
N LEU A 498 7.30 -2.13 36.15
CA LEU A 498 6.68 -1.57 37.33
C LEU A 498 5.19 -1.94 37.39
N LYS A 499 4.51 -1.84 36.24
CA LYS A 499 3.08 -2.11 36.14
C LYS A 499 2.64 -2.30 34.69
N GLU A 500 1.74 -3.24 34.45
CA GLU A 500 0.97 -3.32 33.21
C GLU A 500 -0.35 -2.56 33.35
N ILE A 501 -0.71 -1.81 32.33
CA ILE A 501 -1.94 -1.04 32.25
C ILE A 501 -2.72 -1.54 31.04
N SER A 502 -3.94 -2.03 31.28
CA SER A 502 -4.90 -2.39 30.24
C SER A 502 -6.14 -1.52 30.38
N THR A 503 -6.57 -0.93 29.28
CA THR A 503 -7.66 0.05 29.24
C THR A 503 -8.53 -0.20 28.02
N SER A 504 -9.84 -0.10 28.18
CA SER A 504 -10.80 -0.17 27.08
C SER A 504 -11.62 1.10 27.05
N GLY A 505 -12.09 1.49 25.86
CA GLY A 505 -12.84 2.71 25.66
C GLY A 505 -13.33 2.83 24.23
N GLU A 506 -14.39 3.62 24.03
CA GLU A 506 -14.82 4.07 22.72
C GLU A 506 -13.69 4.74 21.93
N SER A 507 -13.80 4.69 20.60
CA SER A 507 -12.83 5.32 19.71
C SER A 507 -12.71 6.81 20.00
N GLY A 508 -11.48 7.28 20.18
CA GLY A 508 -11.15 8.64 20.56
C GLY A 508 -10.13 8.71 21.67
N TRP A 509 -9.77 9.95 21.99
CA TRP A 509 -8.84 10.22 23.06
C TRP A 509 -9.54 10.01 24.41
N GLN A 510 -8.99 9.12 25.27
CA GLN A 510 -9.45 8.92 26.67
C GLN A 510 -8.39 9.13 27.78
N THR A 511 -8.87 9.35 29.00
CA THR A 511 -8.04 9.45 30.22
C THR A 511 -8.39 8.31 31.18
N PRO A 512 -7.69 7.17 31.13
CA PRO A 512 -8.00 6.02 31.97
C PRO A 512 -7.84 6.29 33.46
N ASN A 513 -8.29 5.32 34.27
CA ASN A 513 -8.19 5.38 35.73
C ASN A 513 -6.74 5.51 36.20
N LYS A 514 -6.56 6.24 37.31
CA LYS A 514 -5.27 6.42 37.96
C LYS A 514 -4.73 5.09 38.45
N VAL A 515 -3.44 4.88 38.26
CA VAL A 515 -2.72 3.70 38.76
C VAL A 515 -1.70 4.13 39.80
N VAL A 516 -1.56 3.37 40.89
CA VAL A 516 -0.59 3.66 41.94
C VAL A 516 0.71 2.94 41.65
N VAL A 517 1.82 3.68 41.68
CA VAL A 517 3.18 3.18 41.53
C VAL A 517 4.05 3.68 42.67
N THR A 518 5.08 2.92 43.04
CA THR A 518 6.06 3.34 44.05
C THR A 518 7.35 3.75 43.33
N LEU A 519 7.79 4.99 43.56
CA LEU A 519 9.00 5.53 42.93
C LEU A 519 10.09 5.78 43.98
N PRO A 520 11.33 5.32 43.76
CA PRO A 520 12.47 5.63 44.62
C PRO A 520 12.90 7.09 44.41
N LYS A 521 13.51 7.69 45.44
CA LYS A 521 14.11 9.03 45.33
C LYS A 521 15.29 8.99 44.36
N GLY A 522 15.46 10.05 43.58
CA GLY A 522 16.62 10.24 42.70
C GLY A 522 16.28 10.21 41.21
N GLN A 523 17.32 10.13 40.39
CA GLN A 523 17.21 10.06 38.92
C GLN A 523 16.85 8.65 38.49
N ASN A 524 15.83 8.52 37.64
CA ASN A 524 15.39 7.25 37.08
C ASN A 524 14.96 7.43 35.62
N THR A 525 14.82 6.33 34.89
CA THR A 525 14.19 6.29 33.58
C THR A 525 12.82 5.62 33.70
N LEU A 526 11.77 6.35 33.34
CA LEU A 526 10.43 5.81 33.17
C LEU A 526 10.23 5.50 31.68
N SER A 527 9.98 4.24 31.34
CA SER A 527 9.72 3.82 29.97
C SER A 527 8.29 3.33 29.79
N ILE A 528 7.78 3.51 28.58
CA ILE A 528 6.41 3.15 28.19
C ILE A 528 6.45 2.41 26.89
N GLN A 529 5.82 1.24 26.88
CA GLN A 529 5.89 0.33 25.76
C GLN A 529 4.53 -0.35 25.56
N PRO A 530 3.94 -0.33 24.34
CA PRO A 530 2.78 -1.15 24.04
C PRO A 530 3.09 -2.64 24.27
N ILE A 531 2.14 -3.38 24.83
CA ILE A 531 2.25 -4.83 25.06
C ILE A 531 1.00 -5.53 24.54
N GLY A 532 1.13 -6.80 24.19
CA GLY A 532 0.04 -7.62 23.64
C GLY A 532 -0.10 -7.50 22.12
N GLU A 533 -1.30 -7.79 21.61
CA GLU A 533 -1.58 -7.85 20.16
C GLU A 533 -1.54 -6.48 19.49
N ARG A 534 -1.89 -5.41 20.22
CA ARG A 534 -1.80 -4.04 19.73
C ARG A 534 -0.38 -3.53 19.92
N THR A 535 0.29 -3.31 18.80
CA THR A 535 1.68 -2.89 18.73
C THR A 535 1.88 -1.39 18.75
N GLN A 536 0.81 -0.59 18.70
CA GLN A 536 0.84 0.87 18.64
C GLN A 536 0.13 1.50 19.84
N LEU A 537 0.85 2.39 20.54
CA LEU A 537 0.33 3.25 21.60
C LEU A 537 0.42 4.72 21.16
N SER A 538 -0.71 5.42 21.14
CA SER A 538 -0.75 6.88 20.99
C SER A 538 -0.88 7.51 22.36
N LEU A 539 0.13 8.26 22.78
CA LEU A 539 0.23 8.88 24.09
C LEU A 539 0.34 10.40 23.93
N ASN A 540 -0.59 11.12 24.55
CA ASN A 540 -0.57 12.57 24.61
C ASN A 540 0.24 13.04 25.82
N TRP A 541 -0.15 12.64 27.04
CA TRP A 541 0.59 12.99 28.26
C TRP A 541 0.39 12.01 29.40
N ILE A 542 1.16 12.19 30.47
CA ILE A 542 1.07 11.43 31.71
C ILE A 542 1.17 12.37 32.90
N ASP A 543 0.15 12.32 33.75
CA ASP A 543 0.11 13.06 35.00
C ASP A 543 0.64 12.18 36.15
N LEU A 544 1.73 12.62 36.78
CA LEU A 544 2.38 11.94 37.90
C LEU A 544 2.25 12.80 39.16
N LYS A 545 1.33 12.42 40.04
CA LYS A 545 1.04 13.14 41.30
C LYS A 545 1.42 12.31 42.51
N LYS A 546 2.14 12.92 43.44
CA LYS A 546 2.47 12.25 44.71
C LYS A 546 1.21 12.00 45.53
N LEU A 547 1.09 10.82 46.12
CA LEU A 547 0.03 10.47 47.06
C LEU A 547 0.34 10.92 48.48
#